data_AF-A0A537HMJ3-F1
#
_entry.id   AF-A0A537HMJ3-F1
#
_cell.length_a   1.000
_cell.length_b   1.000
_cell.length_c   1.000
_cell.angle_alpha   90.00
_cell.angle_beta   90.00
_cell.angle_gamma   90.00
#
_symmetry.space_group_name_H-M   'P 1'
#
loop_
_entity.id
_entity.type
_entity.pdbx_description
1 polymer ?
#
loop_
_entity_poly.entity_id
_entity_poly.type
_entity_poly.pdbx_seq_one_letter_code
_entity_poly.pdbx_strand_id
1 'polypeptide(L)'
;MGSLSSAKTLGGIGGILVFLPGVSLVGWILILLATKEISESVQDKTIFDDATLAAITAVIGAVVFSGLIFLYFFGGPFGFGPALFIPFLVALGTFWVFTVISATFLKRSYEKISQRLNVSAFATTGLLYLIGAALTIVFVGFLIILIALIFQVVAYFSIQDRPPSSGWSQSTPQTLSSVPMPQQPATPQQQPQVESKFCFKCGAKLPSVAVFCTSCGAKQS
;
A
#
# COMPACT_ATOMS: atom_id res chain seq x y z
N MET A 1 6.57 -12.23 9.04
CA MET A 1 5.79 -11.18 9.74
C MET A 1 6.29 -9.77 9.34
N GLY A 2 6.63 -9.54 8.07
CA GLY A 2 7.29 -8.30 7.64
C GLY A 2 6.59 -7.52 6.52
N SER A 3 5.71 -8.14 5.72
CA SER A 3 5.30 -7.52 4.45
C SER A 3 4.35 -6.33 4.58
N LEU A 4 3.43 -6.34 5.56
CA LEU A 4 2.41 -5.27 5.69
C LEU A 4 3.00 -3.94 6.20
N SER A 5 3.92 -4.01 7.17
CA SER A 5 4.67 -2.83 7.63
C SER A 5 5.59 -2.32 6.53
N SER A 6 6.28 -3.24 5.83
CA SER A 6 7.10 -2.90 4.67
C SER A 6 6.28 -2.25 3.56
N ALA A 7 5.04 -2.67 3.29
CA ALA A 7 4.18 -2.06 2.27
C ALA A 7 3.70 -0.64 2.64
N LYS A 8 3.36 -0.39 3.91
CA LYS A 8 3.05 0.96 4.43
C LYS A 8 4.24 1.90 4.32
N THR A 9 5.43 1.42 4.71
CA THR A 9 6.67 2.18 4.60
C THR A 9 7.09 2.36 3.13
N LEU A 10 6.91 1.35 2.27
CA LEU A 10 7.19 1.44 0.82
C LEU A 10 6.28 2.45 0.12
N GLY A 11 4.98 2.44 0.43
CA GLY A 11 4.02 3.37 -0.16
C GLY A 11 4.26 4.81 0.30
N GLY A 12 4.53 5.01 1.59
CA GLY A 12 4.84 6.33 2.15
C GLY A 12 6.15 6.92 1.64
N ILE A 13 7.22 6.12 1.62
CA ILE A 13 8.54 6.54 1.11
C ILE A 13 8.50 6.69 -0.42
N GLY A 14 7.79 5.82 -1.13
CA GLY A 14 7.63 5.88 -2.59
C GLY A 14 6.96 7.16 -3.07
N GLY A 15 5.91 7.63 -2.37
CA GLY A 15 5.23 8.89 -2.70
C GLY A 15 6.11 10.14 -2.53
N ILE A 16 7.03 10.12 -1.56
CA ILE A 16 7.98 11.22 -1.32
C ILE A 16 9.17 11.14 -2.29
N LEU A 17 9.66 9.93 -2.60
CA LEU A 17 10.81 9.72 -3.48
C LEU A 17 10.53 10.04 -4.95
N VAL A 18 9.28 9.94 -5.42
CA VAL A 18 8.90 10.33 -6.78
C VAL A 18 9.25 11.81 -7.06
N PHE A 19 9.26 12.65 -6.02
CA PHE A 19 9.54 14.08 -6.12
C PHE A 19 11.02 14.47 -6.09
N LEU A 20 11.93 13.59 -5.65
CA LEU A 20 13.36 13.90 -5.64
C LEU A 20 14.02 13.54 -6.99
N PRO A 21 14.58 14.53 -7.72
CA PRO A 21 15.34 14.24 -8.94
C PRO A 21 16.57 13.39 -8.59
N GLY A 22 16.74 12.26 -9.28
CA GLY A 22 17.83 11.29 -9.06
C GLY A 22 17.42 9.96 -8.40
N VAL A 23 16.32 9.93 -7.63
CA VAL A 23 15.80 8.70 -6.95
C VAL A 23 14.40 8.31 -7.41
N SER A 24 13.78 9.07 -8.31
CA SER A 24 12.41 8.84 -8.80
C SER A 24 12.17 7.43 -9.36
N LEU A 25 13.18 6.81 -9.99
CA LEU A 25 13.12 5.41 -10.45
C LEU A 25 12.85 4.42 -9.30
N VAL A 26 13.48 4.63 -8.14
CA VAL A 26 13.29 3.81 -6.95
C VAL A 26 11.86 4.00 -6.42
N GLY A 27 11.34 5.23 -6.40
CA GLY A 27 9.94 5.51 -6.00
C GLY A 27 8.91 4.77 -6.84
N TRP A 28 9.08 4.76 -8.17
CA TRP A 28 8.23 4.01 -9.10
C TRP A 28 8.30 2.50 -8.89
N ILE A 29 9.50 1.96 -8.63
CA ILE A 29 9.70 0.53 -8.34
C ILE A 29 9.04 0.14 -7.00
N LEU A 30 9.13 0.99 -5.97
CA LEU A 30 8.49 0.77 -4.67
C LEU A 30 6.95 0.77 -4.78
N ILE A 31 6.38 1.64 -5.61
CA ILE A 31 4.94 1.67 -5.92
C ILE A 31 4.48 0.38 -6.61
N LEU A 32 5.28 -0.15 -7.54
CA LEU A 32 5.01 -1.42 -8.21
C LEU A 32 5.09 -2.62 -7.24
N LEU A 33 6.09 -2.65 -6.35
CA LEU A 33 6.24 -3.69 -5.33
C LEU A 33 5.07 -3.66 -4.32
N ALA A 34 4.66 -2.48 -3.87
CA ALA A 34 3.51 -2.33 -2.96
C ALA A 34 2.20 -2.82 -3.61
N THR A 35 2.05 -2.60 -4.92
CA THR A 35 0.87 -3.07 -5.65
C THR A 35 0.91 -4.58 -5.90
N LYS A 36 2.09 -5.15 -6.13
CA LYS A 36 2.29 -6.60 -6.26
C LYS A 36 1.89 -7.34 -4.98
N GLU A 37 2.37 -6.90 -3.82
CA GLU A 37 2.05 -7.48 -2.51
C GLU A 37 0.52 -7.48 -2.24
N ILE A 38 -0.17 -6.38 -2.57
CA ILE A 38 -1.63 -6.30 -2.42
C ILE A 38 -2.33 -7.29 -3.34
N SER A 39 -1.92 -7.40 -4.60
CA SER A 39 -2.52 -8.38 -5.53
C SER A 39 -2.35 -9.82 -5.06
N GLU A 40 -1.21 -10.15 -4.46
CA GLU A 40 -0.93 -11.49 -3.97
C GLU A 40 -1.80 -11.81 -2.75
N SER A 41 -2.08 -10.80 -1.91
CA SER A 41 -2.98 -10.91 -0.76
C SER A 41 -4.47 -11.01 -1.13
N VAL A 42 -4.88 -10.39 -2.25
CA VAL A 42 -6.29 -10.31 -2.69
C VAL A 42 -6.68 -11.44 -3.66
N GLN A 43 -5.72 -12.28 -4.10
CA GLN A 43 -5.97 -13.46 -4.95
C GLN A 43 -6.71 -13.16 -6.29
N ASP A 44 -6.65 -11.92 -6.79
CA ASP A 44 -7.32 -11.53 -8.04
C ASP A 44 -6.32 -10.87 -9.00
N LYS A 45 -5.87 -11.66 -9.99
CA LYS A 45 -4.80 -11.29 -10.94
C LYS A 45 -5.14 -10.05 -11.78
N THR A 46 -6.44 -9.80 -11.98
CA THR A 46 -6.93 -8.68 -12.79
C THR A 46 -6.71 -7.31 -12.13
N ILE A 47 -6.49 -7.26 -10.80
CA ILE A 47 -6.20 -6.03 -10.06
C ILE A 47 -4.77 -5.56 -10.34
N PHE A 48 -3.83 -6.52 -10.36
CA PHE A 48 -2.43 -6.26 -10.70
C PHE A 48 -2.24 -5.95 -12.17
N ASP A 49 -2.95 -6.65 -13.06
CA ASP A 49 -2.81 -6.42 -14.49
C ASP A 49 -3.21 -4.97 -14.86
N ASP A 50 -4.29 -4.42 -14.27
CA ASP A 50 -4.70 -3.02 -14.49
C ASP A 50 -3.71 -2.01 -13.89
N ALA A 51 -3.18 -2.27 -12.69
CA ALA A 51 -2.20 -1.38 -12.06
C ALA A 51 -0.84 -1.41 -12.78
N THR A 52 -0.41 -2.58 -13.25
CA THR A 52 0.80 -2.77 -14.03
C THR A 52 0.65 -2.08 -15.39
N LEU A 53 -0.53 -2.16 -16.01
CA LEU A 53 -0.83 -1.43 -17.22
C LEU A 53 -0.78 0.09 -17.02
N ALA A 54 -1.27 0.59 -15.88
CA ALA A 54 -1.14 2.01 -15.50
C ALA A 54 0.34 2.43 -15.38
N ALA A 55 1.16 1.60 -14.74
CA ALA A 55 2.58 1.86 -14.54
C ALA A 55 3.36 1.81 -15.86
N ILE A 56 3.15 0.79 -16.70
CA ILE A 56 3.78 0.70 -18.04
C ILE A 56 3.41 1.93 -18.88
N THR A 57 2.14 2.32 -18.87
CA THR A 57 1.67 3.51 -19.61
C THR A 57 2.37 4.78 -19.12
N ALA A 58 2.55 4.95 -17.81
CA ALA A 58 3.26 6.09 -17.25
C ALA A 58 4.74 6.10 -17.64
N VAL A 59 5.41 4.94 -17.62
CA VAL A 59 6.81 4.81 -18.04
C VAL A 59 6.98 5.14 -19.52
N ILE A 60 6.10 4.61 -20.39
CA ILE A 60 6.10 4.94 -21.82
C ILE A 60 5.91 6.44 -22.02
N GLY A 61 4.92 7.04 -21.35
CA GLY A 61 4.68 8.48 -21.41
C GLY A 61 5.89 9.31 -20.98
N ALA A 62 6.57 8.91 -19.90
CA ALA A 62 7.77 9.58 -19.41
C ALA A 62 8.96 9.46 -20.38
N VAL A 63 9.19 8.28 -20.97
CA VAL A 63 10.27 8.06 -21.95
C VAL A 63 10.01 8.84 -23.24
N VAL A 64 8.76 8.83 -23.73
CA VAL A 64 8.36 9.62 -24.90
C VAL A 64 8.55 11.11 -24.62
N PHE A 65 8.10 11.59 -23.47
CA PHE A 65 8.27 12.99 -23.08
C PHE A 65 9.74 13.38 -22.93
N SER A 66 10.57 12.57 -22.25
CA SER A 66 11.99 12.85 -22.11
C SER A 66 12.71 12.85 -23.47
N GLY A 67 12.35 11.94 -24.37
CA GLY A 67 12.88 11.90 -25.74
C GLY A 67 12.52 13.14 -26.54
N LEU A 68 11.27 13.60 -26.46
CA LEU A 68 10.82 14.84 -27.11
C LEU A 68 11.52 16.08 -26.55
N ILE A 69 11.67 16.17 -25.22
CA ILE A 69 12.40 17.26 -24.57
C ILE A 69 13.89 17.23 -24.92
N PHE A 70 14.51 16.05 -24.93
CA PHE A 70 15.93 15.90 -25.28
C PHE A 70 16.19 16.30 -26.73
N LEU A 71 15.38 15.81 -27.68
CA LEU A 71 15.45 16.21 -29.08
C LEU A 71 15.26 17.74 -29.22
N TYR A 72 14.32 18.31 -28.47
CA TYR A 72 14.04 19.74 -28.49
C TYR A 72 15.22 20.58 -27.95
N PHE A 73 15.85 20.17 -26.85
CA PHE A 73 16.89 20.95 -26.17
C PHE A 73 18.30 20.74 -26.76
N PHE A 74 18.61 19.53 -27.24
CA PHE A 74 19.92 19.19 -27.81
C PHE A 74 19.94 19.15 -29.35
N GLY A 75 18.80 18.88 -30.00
CA GLY A 75 18.70 18.78 -31.45
C GLY A 75 17.96 19.94 -32.13
N GLY A 76 17.31 20.82 -31.36
CA GLY A 76 16.60 22.00 -31.87
C GLY A 76 17.51 23.22 -32.02
N PRO A 77 17.14 24.20 -32.86
CA PRO A 77 17.85 25.47 -32.92
C PRO A 77 17.77 26.18 -31.55
N PHE A 78 18.92 26.43 -30.91
CA PHE A 78 19.01 27.17 -29.65
C PHE A 78 18.42 28.58 -29.82
N GLY A 79 17.21 28.78 -29.32
CA GLY A 79 16.53 30.07 -29.32
C GLY A 79 15.23 30.02 -28.53
N PHE A 80 14.77 31.16 -28.02
CA PHE A 80 13.43 31.29 -27.43
C PHE A 80 12.58 32.10 -28.41
N GLY A 81 11.90 31.43 -29.34
CA GLY A 81 11.09 32.07 -30.38
C GLY A 81 9.68 31.46 -30.49
N PRO A 82 8.69 32.21 -31.01
CA PRO A 82 7.30 31.76 -31.15
C PRO A 82 7.16 30.45 -31.93
N ALA A 83 8.06 30.18 -32.89
CA ALA A 83 8.08 28.93 -33.65
C ALA A 83 8.33 27.67 -32.80
N LEU A 84 8.92 27.81 -31.61
CA LEU A 84 9.21 26.69 -30.72
C LEU A 84 8.12 26.41 -29.68
N PHE A 85 7.12 27.29 -29.56
CA PHE A 85 5.99 27.07 -28.66
C PHE A 85 5.12 25.90 -29.11
N ILE A 86 4.97 25.69 -30.42
CA ILE A 86 4.16 24.61 -31.00
C ILE A 86 4.68 23.21 -30.58
N PRO A 87 5.95 22.84 -30.81
CA PRO A 87 6.45 21.53 -30.37
C PRO A 87 6.44 21.36 -28.85
N PHE A 88 6.65 22.44 -28.08
CA PHE A 88 6.52 22.40 -26.63
C PHE A 88 5.09 22.07 -26.16
N LEU A 89 4.07 22.71 -26.76
CA LEU A 89 2.66 22.42 -26.47
C LEU A 89 2.27 21.00 -26.90
N VAL A 90 2.79 20.50 -28.01
CA VAL A 90 2.57 19.11 -28.45
C VAL A 90 3.20 18.11 -27.47
N ALA A 91 4.43 18.37 -27.00
CA ALA A 91 5.07 17.54 -25.98
C ALA A 91 4.29 17.54 -24.66
N LEU A 92 3.85 18.72 -24.21
CA LEU A 92 3.05 18.87 -22.99
C LEU A 92 1.68 18.18 -23.11
N GLY A 93 1.00 18.34 -24.26
CA GLY A 93 -0.27 17.68 -24.54
C GLY A 93 -0.14 16.16 -24.62
N THR A 94 0.93 15.65 -25.25
CA THR A 94 1.22 14.21 -25.30
C THR A 94 1.41 13.65 -23.89
N PHE A 95 2.26 14.29 -23.09
CA PHE A 95 2.48 13.89 -21.69
C PHE A 95 1.19 13.93 -20.86
N TRP A 96 0.36 14.95 -21.04
CA TRP A 96 -0.94 15.05 -20.38
C TRP A 96 -1.86 13.88 -20.75
N VAL A 97 -2.00 13.54 -22.04
CA VAL A 97 -2.83 12.41 -22.49
C VAL A 97 -2.36 11.10 -21.86
N PHE A 98 -1.05 10.82 -21.88
CA PHE A 98 -0.49 9.62 -21.26
C PHE A 98 -0.75 9.58 -19.74
N THR A 99 -0.63 10.72 -19.06
CA THR A 99 -0.90 10.84 -17.62
C THR A 99 -2.37 10.57 -17.29
N VAL A 100 -3.31 11.06 -18.10
CA VAL A 100 -4.76 10.82 -17.93
C VAL A 100 -5.11 9.34 -18.19
N ILE A 101 -4.52 8.72 -19.21
CA ILE A 101 -4.72 7.29 -19.49
C ILE A 101 -4.20 6.45 -18.32
N SER A 102 -2.99 6.73 -17.83
CA SER A 102 -2.41 6.05 -16.67
C SER A 102 -3.30 6.19 -15.42
N ALA A 103 -3.78 7.40 -15.14
CA ALA A 103 -4.68 7.65 -14.02
C ALA A 103 -6.02 6.89 -14.13
N THR A 104 -6.52 6.69 -15.35
CA THR A 104 -7.76 5.92 -15.59
C THR A 104 -7.58 4.44 -15.24
N PHE A 105 -6.46 3.84 -15.62
CA PHE A 105 -6.15 2.45 -15.25
C PHE A 105 -5.94 2.30 -13.74
N LEU A 106 -5.26 3.27 -13.12
CA LEU A 106 -5.04 3.28 -11.68
C LEU A 106 -6.37 3.36 -10.91
N LYS A 107 -7.29 4.23 -11.35
CA LYS A 107 -8.65 4.35 -10.79
C LYS A 107 -9.44 3.04 -10.88
N ARG A 108 -9.36 2.31 -12.01
CA ARG A 108 -10.00 1.00 -12.17
C ARG A 108 -9.45 -0.04 -11.18
N SER A 109 -8.12 -0.07 -10.98
CA SER A 109 -7.50 -0.98 -10.01
C SER A 109 -7.96 -0.67 -8.58
N TYR A 110 -7.98 0.60 -8.18
CA TYR A 110 -8.45 1.00 -6.85
C TYR A 110 -9.94 0.74 -6.61
N GLU A 111 -10.80 0.90 -7.62
CA GLU A 111 -12.22 0.55 -7.50
C GLU A 111 -12.41 -0.95 -7.23
N LYS A 112 -11.69 -1.82 -7.95
CA LYS A 112 -11.71 -3.26 -7.71
C LYS A 112 -11.25 -3.60 -6.29
N ILE A 113 -10.18 -2.96 -5.80
CA ILE A 113 -9.68 -3.13 -4.42
C ILE A 113 -10.75 -2.73 -3.41
N SER A 114 -11.42 -1.59 -3.61
CA SER A 114 -12.46 -1.10 -2.70
C SER A 114 -13.65 -2.07 -2.58
N GLN A 115 -14.04 -2.71 -3.69
CA GLN A 115 -15.15 -3.67 -3.73
C GLN A 115 -14.83 -4.94 -2.95
N ARG A 116 -13.57 -5.38 -2.95
CA ARG A 116 -13.13 -6.60 -2.24
C ARG A 116 -12.86 -6.35 -0.76
N LEU A 117 -12.30 -5.19 -0.42
CA LEU A 117 -11.95 -4.83 0.96
C LEU A 117 -13.10 -4.14 1.72
N ASN A 118 -14.18 -3.76 1.04
CA ASN A 118 -15.31 -3.01 1.61
C ASN A 118 -14.89 -1.68 2.28
N VAL A 119 -13.83 -1.05 1.76
CA VAL A 119 -13.31 0.23 2.25
C VAL A 119 -13.36 1.25 1.11
N SER A 120 -14.19 2.28 1.27
CA SER A 120 -14.41 3.33 0.27
C SER A 120 -13.22 4.28 0.08
N ALA A 121 -12.26 4.32 1.01
CA ALA A 121 -11.08 5.19 0.94
C ALA A 121 -10.22 4.94 -0.32
N PHE A 122 -10.21 3.71 -0.84
CA PHE A 122 -9.50 3.37 -2.09
C PHE A 122 -10.18 3.98 -3.31
N ALA A 123 -11.50 3.92 -3.39
CA ALA A 123 -12.25 4.53 -4.50
C ALA A 123 -12.06 6.06 -4.51
N THR A 124 -12.13 6.70 -3.33
CA THR A 124 -11.91 8.15 -3.20
C THR A 124 -10.51 8.56 -3.66
N THR A 125 -9.48 7.80 -3.27
CA THR A 125 -8.09 8.03 -3.70
C THR A 125 -7.96 7.99 -5.22
N GLY A 126 -8.46 6.92 -5.85
CA GLY A 126 -8.38 6.76 -7.31
C GLY A 126 -9.11 7.87 -8.08
N LEU A 127 -10.24 8.32 -7.56
CA LEU A 127 -11.02 9.41 -8.16
C LEU A 127 -10.33 10.77 -8.03
N LEU A 128 -9.76 11.07 -6.85
CA LEU A 128 -8.95 12.27 -6.63
C LEU A 128 -7.72 12.28 -7.55
N TYR A 129 -7.08 11.12 -7.73
CA TYR A 129 -5.93 11.00 -8.62
C TYR A 129 -6.31 11.24 -10.09
N LEU A 130 -7.45 10.72 -10.55
CA LEU A 130 -7.95 10.95 -11.91
C LEU A 130 -8.29 12.41 -12.15
N ILE A 131 -9.01 13.04 -11.22
CA ILE A 131 -9.34 14.47 -11.28
C ILE A 131 -8.05 15.30 -11.26
N GLY A 132 -7.11 14.97 -10.38
CA GLY A 132 -5.82 15.64 -10.32
C GLY A 132 -5.05 15.52 -11.62
N ALA A 133 -4.97 14.33 -12.21
CA ALA A 133 -4.35 14.10 -13.50
C ALA A 133 -5.00 14.92 -14.62
N ALA A 134 -6.33 14.97 -14.70
CA ALA A 134 -7.04 15.79 -15.68
C ALA A 134 -6.74 17.29 -15.52
N LEU A 135 -6.70 17.79 -14.28
CA LEU A 135 -6.44 19.20 -13.97
C LEU A 135 -4.95 19.60 -13.98
N THR A 136 -4.01 18.69 -14.27
CA THR A 136 -2.57 19.03 -14.28
C THR A 136 -2.22 20.15 -15.27
N ILE A 137 -3.03 20.36 -16.32
CA ILE A 137 -2.89 21.47 -17.29
C ILE A 137 -2.86 22.85 -16.61
N VAL A 138 -3.63 23.05 -15.54
CA VAL A 138 -3.82 24.38 -14.92
C VAL A 138 -2.91 24.57 -13.70
N PHE A 139 -1.90 23.72 -13.48
CA PHE A 139 -1.11 23.61 -12.24
C PHE A 139 -1.92 23.19 -10.99
N VAL A 140 -3.22 23.52 -10.93
CA VAL A 140 -4.14 23.13 -9.85
C VAL A 140 -4.19 21.61 -9.66
N GLY A 141 -4.06 20.84 -10.75
CA GLY A 141 -4.02 19.38 -10.68
C GLY A 141 -2.90 18.84 -9.81
N PHE A 142 -1.77 19.55 -9.70
CA PHE A 142 -0.67 19.16 -8.82
C PHE A 142 -1.08 19.18 -7.34
N LEU A 143 -1.84 20.21 -6.92
CA LEU A 143 -2.37 20.28 -5.55
C LEU A 143 -3.39 19.16 -5.29
N ILE A 144 -4.22 18.83 -6.28
CA ILE A 144 -5.19 17.73 -6.16
C ILE A 144 -4.47 16.37 -6.07
N ILE A 145 -3.41 16.16 -6.85
CA ILE A 145 -2.57 14.95 -6.76
C ILE A 145 -1.90 14.85 -5.37
N LEU A 146 -1.44 15.96 -4.80
CA LEU A 146 -0.93 15.97 -3.42
C LEU A 146 -1.98 15.53 -2.40
N ILE A 147 -3.22 16.03 -2.53
CA ILE A 147 -4.32 15.59 -1.68
C ILE A 147 -4.59 14.09 -1.90
N ALA A 148 -4.58 13.61 -3.15
CA ALA A 148 -4.75 12.20 -3.46
C ALA A 148 -3.67 11.32 -2.80
N LEU A 149 -2.41 11.77 -2.76
CA LEU A 149 -1.31 11.08 -2.08
C LEU A 149 -1.56 10.92 -0.57
N ILE A 150 -2.06 11.95 0.10
CA ILE A 150 -2.44 11.86 1.51
C ILE A 150 -3.56 10.85 1.72
N PHE A 151 -4.60 10.92 0.88
CA PHE A 151 -5.71 9.96 0.92
C PHE A 151 -5.25 8.53 0.64
N GLN A 152 -4.27 8.35 -0.25
CA GLN A 152 -3.69 7.05 -0.54
C GLN A 152 -3.01 6.46 0.69
N VAL A 153 -2.22 7.25 1.41
CA VAL A 153 -1.59 6.83 2.66
C VAL A 153 -2.64 6.43 3.70
N VAL A 154 -3.71 7.24 3.86
CA VAL A 154 -4.83 6.92 4.76
C VAL A 154 -5.57 5.66 4.34
N ALA A 155 -5.77 5.43 3.04
CA ALA A 155 -6.40 4.24 2.51
C ALA A 155 -5.54 2.99 2.80
N TYR A 156 -4.21 3.09 2.64
CA TYR A 156 -3.27 2.05 3.02
C TYR A 156 -3.27 1.77 4.53
N PHE A 157 -3.39 2.80 5.37
CA PHE A 157 -3.60 2.61 6.82
C PHE A 157 -4.97 2.04 7.17
N SER A 158 -5.97 2.25 6.31
CA SER A 158 -7.32 1.70 6.47
C SER A 158 -7.44 0.24 6.02
N ILE A 159 -6.46 -0.30 5.26
CA ILE A 159 -6.33 -1.76 5.12
C ILE A 159 -6.08 -2.28 6.53
N GLN A 160 -7.09 -2.94 7.11
CA GLN A 160 -6.95 -3.59 8.40
C GLN A 160 -5.70 -4.46 8.37
N ASP A 161 -4.84 -4.38 9.39
CA ASP A 161 -3.67 -5.27 9.59
C ASP A 161 -4.08 -6.74 9.85
N ARG A 162 -5.24 -7.15 9.33
CA ARG A 162 -5.67 -8.53 9.24
C ARG A 162 -5.26 -9.07 7.85
N PRO A 163 -4.09 -9.72 7.72
CA PRO A 163 -4.14 -11.00 7.02
C PRO A 163 -5.23 -11.84 7.72
N PRO A 164 -5.78 -12.91 7.15
CA PRO A 164 -6.49 -13.88 7.96
C PRO A 164 -5.59 -14.26 9.14
N SER A 165 -5.80 -13.63 10.28
CA SER A 165 -5.04 -13.89 11.48
C SER A 165 -5.65 -15.19 11.96
N SER A 166 -4.89 -16.26 11.81
CA SER A 166 -4.89 -17.30 12.84
C SER A 166 -4.74 -16.55 14.17
N GLY A 167 -5.85 -16.45 14.90
CA GLY A 167 -6.11 -15.41 15.88
C GLY A 167 -5.29 -15.52 17.17
N TRP A 168 -3.98 -15.36 17.11
CA TRP A 168 -3.11 -15.31 18.29
C TRP A 168 -1.91 -14.41 18.05
N SER A 169 -2.11 -13.09 18.17
CA SER A 169 -1.15 -12.16 18.80
C SER A 169 -1.51 -10.71 18.46
N GLN A 170 -2.18 -10.03 19.38
CA GLN A 170 -2.01 -8.60 19.65
C GLN A 170 -2.80 -8.26 20.92
N SER A 171 -2.20 -8.57 22.07
CA SER A 171 -2.46 -7.85 23.30
C SER A 171 -1.29 -6.89 23.49
N THR A 172 -1.48 -5.62 23.12
CA THR A 172 -0.60 -4.52 23.47
C THR A 172 -0.38 -4.53 24.99
N PRO A 173 0.85 -4.63 25.53
CA PRO A 173 1.07 -4.35 26.93
C PRO A 173 0.86 -2.85 27.12
N GLN A 174 -0.32 -2.47 27.59
CA GLN A 174 -0.52 -1.15 28.18
C GLN A 174 0.45 -1.08 29.36
N THR A 175 1.46 -0.23 29.23
CA THR A 175 2.32 0.23 30.32
C THR A 175 1.43 0.88 31.37
N LEU A 176 0.95 0.08 32.32
CA LEU A 176 0.35 0.56 33.55
C LEU A 176 1.48 1.16 34.38
N SER A 177 1.50 2.50 34.34
CA SER A 177 2.34 3.37 35.14
C SER A 177 2.34 2.95 36.62
N SER A 178 3.54 2.99 37.17
CA SER A 178 3.96 2.71 38.54
C SER A 178 2.96 3.10 39.63
N VAL A 179 2.47 2.09 40.36
CA VAL A 179 2.13 2.24 41.79
C VAL A 179 3.17 1.43 42.57
N PRO A 180 4.01 2.05 43.42
CA PRO A 180 4.93 1.30 44.26
C PRO A 180 4.13 0.50 45.29
N MET A 181 4.14 -0.82 45.18
CA MET A 181 3.59 -1.70 46.20
C MET A 181 4.60 -1.85 47.36
N PRO A 182 4.18 -1.70 48.63
CA PRO A 182 4.99 -2.06 49.78
C PRO A 182 5.33 -3.56 49.75
N GLN A 183 6.61 -3.88 49.96
CA GLN A 183 7.10 -5.26 50.02
C GLN A 183 6.42 -6.03 51.15
N GLN A 184 5.80 -7.18 50.82
CA GLN A 184 5.33 -8.14 51.81
C GLN A 184 6.01 -9.51 51.57
N PRO A 185 6.44 -10.25 52.61
CA PRO A 185 7.46 -11.30 52.50
C PRO A 185 6.98 -12.60 51.85
N ALA A 186 7.95 -13.31 51.26
CA ALA A 186 7.83 -14.53 50.47
C ALA A 186 7.06 -15.68 51.14
N THR A 187 6.24 -16.38 50.35
CA THR A 187 5.81 -17.76 50.61
C THR A 187 6.09 -18.63 49.38
N PRO A 188 6.55 -19.90 49.52
CA PRO A 188 6.92 -20.74 48.39
C PRO A 188 5.66 -21.24 47.67
N GLN A 189 5.41 -20.75 46.46
CA GLN A 189 4.27 -21.17 45.66
C GLN A 189 4.61 -22.46 44.92
N GLN A 190 4.17 -23.60 45.47
CA GLN A 190 4.10 -24.88 44.76
C GLN A 190 3.22 -24.71 43.52
N GLN A 191 3.79 -24.92 42.33
CA GLN A 191 3.04 -25.06 41.08
C GLN A 191 2.13 -26.30 41.15
N PRO A 192 0.81 -26.16 40.99
CA PRO A 192 -0.07 -27.32 40.88
C PRO A 192 0.32 -28.13 39.64
N GLN A 193 0.67 -29.40 39.85
CA GLN A 193 0.87 -30.38 38.80
C GLN A 193 -0.46 -30.56 38.06
N VAL A 194 -0.66 -29.81 36.99
CA VAL A 194 -1.87 -29.89 36.18
C VAL A 194 -1.83 -31.21 35.42
N GLU A 195 -2.57 -32.20 35.92
CA GLU A 195 -2.77 -33.48 35.25
C GLU A 195 -3.19 -33.22 33.80
N SER A 196 -2.51 -33.86 32.86
CA SER A 196 -2.62 -33.53 31.43
C SER A 196 -3.11 -34.74 30.65
N LYS A 197 -4.13 -34.51 29.80
CA LYS A 197 -4.71 -35.51 28.89
C LYS A 197 -4.26 -35.24 27.46
N PHE A 198 -4.25 -36.26 26.62
CA PHE A 198 -3.97 -36.11 25.19
C PHE A 198 -5.26 -36.02 24.39
N CYS A 199 -5.26 -35.18 23.36
CA CYS A 199 -6.38 -35.08 22.43
C CYS A 199 -6.53 -36.36 21.60
N PHE A 200 -7.72 -36.96 21.59
CA PHE A 200 -8.00 -38.19 20.81
C PHE A 200 -7.92 -37.99 19.29
N LYS A 201 -8.03 -36.74 18.80
CA LYS A 201 -8.11 -36.40 17.37
C LYS A 201 -6.76 -35.99 16.77
N CYS A 202 -5.89 -35.32 17.54
CA CYS A 202 -4.63 -34.76 17.04
C CYS A 202 -3.41 -35.04 17.92
N GLY A 203 -3.57 -35.72 19.06
CA GLY A 203 -2.46 -36.08 19.95
C GLY A 203 -1.86 -34.92 20.77
N ALA A 204 -2.43 -33.72 20.73
CA ALA A 204 -1.92 -32.58 21.49
C ALA A 204 -2.13 -32.77 23.01
N LYS A 205 -1.14 -32.37 23.81
CA LYS A 205 -1.20 -32.40 25.28
C LYS A 205 -2.03 -31.23 25.80
N LEU A 206 -3.07 -31.52 26.57
CA LEU A 206 -4.05 -30.56 27.09
C LEU A 206 -4.17 -30.71 28.62
N PRO A 207 -4.50 -29.64 29.36
CA PRO A 207 -4.85 -29.80 30.77
C PRO A 207 -6.15 -30.62 30.89
N SER A 208 -6.28 -31.44 31.93
CA SER A 208 -7.42 -32.33 32.16
C SER A 208 -8.78 -31.62 32.09
N VAL A 209 -8.81 -30.35 32.51
CA VAL A 209 -10.00 -29.47 32.52
C VAL A 209 -10.41 -28.91 31.14
N ALA A 210 -9.60 -29.10 30.08
CA ALA A 210 -9.93 -28.55 28.77
C ALA A 210 -11.13 -29.28 28.12
N VAL A 211 -12.19 -28.53 27.81
CA VAL A 211 -13.39 -29.00 27.10
C VAL A 211 -13.17 -29.05 25.58
N PHE A 212 -12.21 -28.28 25.06
CA PHE A 212 -11.87 -28.22 23.64
C PHE A 212 -10.35 -28.31 23.46
N CYS A 213 -9.91 -28.96 22.37
CA CYS A 213 -8.50 -29.01 22.00
C CYS A 213 -8.07 -27.68 21.38
N THR A 214 -7.04 -27.04 21.95
CA THR A 214 -6.45 -25.79 21.43
C THR A 214 -5.72 -25.95 20.11
N SER A 215 -5.30 -27.17 19.74
CA SER A 215 -4.58 -27.44 18.49
C SER A 215 -5.49 -27.80 17.31
N CYS A 216 -6.61 -28.51 17.54
CA CYS A 216 -7.47 -28.99 16.44
C CYS A 216 -8.96 -28.61 16.58
N GLY A 217 -9.37 -27.94 17.66
CA GLY A 217 -10.75 -27.51 17.88
C GLY A 217 -11.74 -28.61 18.27
N ALA A 218 -11.33 -29.88 18.34
CA ALA A 218 -12.21 -30.98 18.71
C ALA A 218 -12.63 -30.90 20.20
N LYS A 219 -13.92 -31.10 20.48
CA LYS A 219 -14.48 -31.20 21.84
C LYS A 219 -13.94 -32.46 22.54
N GLN A 220 -13.38 -32.31 23.73
CA GLN A 220 -12.83 -33.35 24.59
C GLN A 220 -13.85 -33.69 25.68
N SER A 221 -14.90 -34.43 25.31
CA SER A 221 -15.89 -34.97 26.26
C SER A 221 -15.67 -36.46 26.47
#